data_AF-A0A7Z0RSX1-F1
#
_entry.id   AF-A0A7Z0RSX1-F1
#
_cell.length_a   1.000
_cell.length_b   1.000
_cell.length_c   1.000
_cell.angle_alpha   90.00
_cell.angle_beta   90.00
_cell.angle_gamma   90.00
#
_symmetry.space_group_name_H-M   'P 1'
#
loop_
_entity.id
_entity.type
_entity.pdbx_description
1 polymer ?
#
loop_
_entity_poly.entity_id
_entity_poly.type
_entity_poly.pdbx_seq_one_letter_code
_entity_poly.pdbx_strand_id
1 'polypeptide(L)'
;LVDADSLADVLALTDALIDADSLADVLADSDALIDADSLADVLADSDALVDADSLADVLALIDVLVDADSLADVLALTDALVDADSLADVLALTDVLVDADSLADVLALTDALVDADSLADVLALTDALIDADSLADVL
;
A
#
# COMPACT_ATOMS: atom_id res chain seq x y z
N LEU A 1 -3.94 1.94 20.88
CA LEU A 1 -3.98 3.40 20.71
C LEU A 1 -2.72 3.97 21.32
N VAL A 2 -1.78 4.30 20.43
CA VAL A 2 -0.65 5.18 20.66
C VAL A 2 -0.98 6.49 19.97
N ASP A 3 -0.78 7.61 20.67
CA ASP A 3 -1.02 8.97 20.18
C ASP A 3 0.23 9.78 20.54
N ALA A 4 0.95 10.28 19.53
CA ALA A 4 2.17 11.06 19.73
C ALA A 4 2.67 11.73 18.44
N ASP A 5 3.24 12.92 18.57
CA ASP A 5 3.86 13.68 17.46
C ASP A 5 4.93 12.88 16.68
N SER A 6 5.66 11.96 17.33
CA SER A 6 6.79 11.27 16.71
C SER A 6 7.09 9.93 17.40
N LEU A 7 7.15 8.88 16.59
CA LEU A 7 7.62 7.56 17.00
C LEU A 7 8.73 7.05 16.08
N ALA A 8 9.73 6.43 16.69
CA ALA A 8 10.72 5.66 15.95
C ALA A 8 10.14 4.27 15.65
N ASP A 9 9.87 3.47 16.67
CA ASP A 9 9.48 2.07 16.49
C ASP A 9 8.20 1.74 17.27
N VAL A 10 7.26 1.03 16.64
CA VAL A 10 6.11 0.38 17.31
C VAL A 10 6.20 -1.13 17.14
N LEU A 11 6.11 -1.84 18.27
CA LEU A 11 6.01 -3.30 18.30
C LEU A 11 4.72 -3.73 18.97
N ALA A 12 3.85 -4.44 18.24
CA ALA A 12 2.57 -4.93 18.74
C ALA A 12 2.44 -6.45 18.48
N LEU A 13 2.23 -7.22 19.55
CA LEU A 13 1.94 -8.67 19.47
C LEU A 13 0.48 -8.95 19.05
N THR A 14 -0.32 -7.90 19.00
CA THR A 14 -1.75 -7.89 18.66
C THR A 14 -1.99 -6.67 17.80
N ASP A 15 -3.26 -6.30 17.62
CA ASP A 15 -3.67 -5.12 16.87
C ASP A 15 -2.90 -3.87 17.32
N ALA A 16 -2.21 -3.22 16.37
CA ALA A 16 -1.64 -1.90 16.53
C ALA A 16 -2.69 -0.86 16.13
N LEU A 17 -2.90 0.14 16.97
CA LEU A 17 -3.72 1.31 16.64
C LEU A 17 -2.89 2.54 16.98
N ILE A 18 -2.43 3.26 15.96
CA ILE A 18 -1.42 4.31 16.05
C ILE A 18 -1.94 5.57 15.35
N ASP A 19 -1.76 6.70 16.01
CA ASP A 19 -2.04 8.05 15.52
C ASP A 19 -0.77 8.87 15.79
N ALA A 20 -0.07 9.32 14.75
CA ALA A 20 1.21 10.04 14.90
C ALA A 20 1.59 10.90 13.70
N ASP A 21 2.03 12.15 13.89
CA ASP A 21 2.51 12.98 12.77
C ASP A 21 3.69 12.32 12.01
N SER A 22 4.58 11.60 12.71
CA SER A 22 5.71 10.92 12.09
C SER A 22 6.04 9.60 12.75
N LEU A 23 6.17 8.57 11.93
CA LEU A 23 6.43 7.20 12.36
C LEU A 23 7.48 6.57 11.44
N ALA A 24 8.55 6.01 12.01
CA ALA A 24 9.53 5.28 11.20
C ALA A 24 9.05 3.84 10.96
N ASP A 25 9.01 2.99 11.98
CA ASP A 25 8.79 1.56 11.81
C ASP A 25 7.59 1.04 12.63
N VAL A 26 6.70 0.26 12.00
CA VAL A 26 5.64 -0.49 12.67
C VAL A 26 5.77 -1.98 12.41
N LEU A 27 5.87 -2.78 13.47
CA LEU A 27 5.80 -4.24 13.42
C LEU A 27 4.58 -4.73 14.21
N ALA A 28 3.63 -5.35 13.53
CA ALA A 28 2.45 -5.95 14.12
C ALA A 28 2.35 -7.46 13.79
N ASP A 29 2.28 -8.32 14.82
CA ASP A 29 2.04 -9.76 14.67
C ASP A 29 0.57 -10.08 14.29
N SER A 30 -0.27 -9.07 14.11
CA SER A 30 -1.69 -9.18 13.72
C SER A 30 -2.04 -7.98 12.83
N ASP A 31 -3.10 -7.24 13.12
CA ASP A 31 -3.53 -6.11 12.30
C ASP A 31 -2.80 -4.81 12.69
N ALA A 32 -2.49 -3.98 11.72
CA ALA A 32 -2.01 -2.62 11.93
C ALA A 32 -3.03 -1.61 11.41
N LEU A 33 -3.48 -0.71 12.28
CA LEU A 33 -4.30 0.46 11.92
C LEU A 33 -3.50 1.72 12.25
N ILE A 34 -3.11 2.45 11.22
CA ILE A 34 -2.16 3.56 11.33
C ILE A 34 -2.74 4.79 10.63
N ASP A 35 -2.73 5.91 11.34
CA ASP A 35 -3.00 7.25 10.84
C ASP A 35 -1.75 8.09 11.10
N ALA A 36 -1.06 8.55 10.05
CA ALA A 36 0.18 9.30 10.20
C ALA A 36 0.52 10.22 9.01
N ASP A 37 0.90 11.48 9.23
CA ASP A 37 1.32 12.35 8.11
C ASP A 37 2.54 11.76 7.35
N SER A 38 3.49 11.15 8.06
CA SER A 38 4.66 10.54 7.43
C SER A 38 5.03 9.21 8.07
N LEU A 39 5.07 8.17 7.24
CA LEU A 39 5.38 6.80 7.64
C LEU A 39 6.46 6.21 6.72
N ALA A 40 7.51 5.63 7.32
CA ALA A 40 8.49 4.89 6.54
C ALA A 40 8.02 3.45 6.28
N ASP A 41 8.01 2.58 7.28
CA ASP A 41 7.85 1.15 7.09
C ASP A 41 6.70 0.56 7.94
N VAL A 42 5.84 -0.25 7.32
CA VAL A 42 4.81 -1.05 7.99
C VAL A 42 4.98 -2.53 7.66
N LEU A 43 5.17 -3.37 8.69
CA LEU A 43 5.13 -4.84 8.57
C LEU A 43 3.99 -5.40 9.42
N ALA A 44 3.01 -6.03 8.78
CA ALA A 44 1.90 -6.72 9.44
C ALA A 44 1.84 -8.22 9.05
N ASP A 45 1.75 -9.10 10.04
CA ASP A 45 1.56 -10.55 9.81
C ASP A 45 0.12 -10.90 9.39
N SER A 46 -0.82 -9.96 9.47
CA SER A 46 -2.20 -10.08 8.97
C SER A 46 -2.55 -8.92 8.07
N ASP A 47 -3.42 -8.00 8.50
CA ASP A 47 -3.89 -6.89 7.68
C ASP A 47 -3.17 -5.58 8.05
N ALA A 48 -2.86 -4.75 7.05
CA ALA A 48 -2.36 -3.39 7.25
C ALA A 48 -3.36 -2.38 6.67
N LEU A 49 -3.93 -1.54 7.53
CA LEU A 49 -4.74 -0.38 7.16
C LEU A 49 -3.96 0.89 7.49
N VAL A 50 -3.56 1.64 6.47
CA VAL A 50 -2.73 2.83 6.60
C VAL A 50 -3.39 4.01 5.91
N ASP A 51 -3.51 5.11 6.64
CA ASP A 51 -3.87 6.44 6.14
C ASP A 51 -2.65 7.36 6.40
N ALA A 52 -2.03 7.87 5.34
CA ALA A 52 -0.83 8.69 5.47
C ALA A 52 -0.56 9.63 4.30
N ASP A 53 -0.20 10.91 4.53
CA ASP A 53 0.19 11.81 3.43
C ASP A 53 1.42 11.26 2.66
N SER A 54 2.40 10.68 3.37
CA SER A 54 3.58 10.09 2.76
C SER A 54 3.94 8.75 3.38
N LEU A 55 4.02 7.73 2.53
CA LEU A 55 4.33 6.36 2.91
C LEU A 55 5.44 5.78 2.02
N ALA A 56 6.49 5.22 2.62
CA ALA A 56 7.53 4.55 1.84
C ALA A 56 7.13 3.10 1.55
N ASP A 57 6.99 2.25 2.56
CA ASP A 57 6.88 0.80 2.38
C ASP A 57 5.75 0.21 3.26
N VAL A 58 4.88 -0.61 2.65
CA VAL A 58 3.92 -1.46 3.38
C VAL A 58 4.03 -2.91 2.94
N LEU A 59 4.25 -3.80 3.91
CA LEU A 59 4.25 -5.25 3.73
C LEU A 59 3.19 -5.89 4.64
N ALA A 60 2.23 -6.61 4.05
CA ALA A 60 1.28 -7.44 4.79
C ALA A 60 1.16 -8.87 4.23
N LEU A 61 0.96 -9.84 5.12
CA LEU A 61 0.80 -11.25 4.74
C LEU A 61 -0.60 -11.59 4.23
N ILE A 62 -1.61 -10.80 4.59
CA ILE A 62 -2.98 -11.02 4.13
C ILE A 62 -3.34 -9.84 3.25
N ASP A 63 -3.96 -8.80 3.81
CA ASP A 63 -4.49 -7.69 3.02
C ASP A 63 -3.80 -6.37 3.36
N VAL A 64 -3.51 -5.58 2.32
CA VAL A 64 -3.06 -4.19 2.45
C VAL A 64 -4.18 -3.27 1.99
N LEU A 65 -4.50 -2.28 2.82
CA LEU A 65 -5.39 -1.18 2.49
C LEU A 65 -4.68 0.14 2.79
N VAL A 66 -4.32 0.88 1.74
CA VAL A 66 -3.58 2.16 1.87
C VAL A 66 -4.36 3.29 1.21
N ASP A 67 -4.47 4.40 1.93
CA ASP A 67 -4.87 5.72 1.43
C ASP A 67 -3.69 6.68 1.67
N ALA A 68 -3.08 7.22 0.61
CA ALA A 68 -1.91 8.09 0.74
C ALA A 68 -1.68 9.06 -0.42
N ASP A 69 -1.29 10.32 -0.17
CA ASP A 69 -0.92 11.23 -1.27
C ASP A 69 0.31 10.71 -2.03
N SER A 70 1.31 10.15 -1.33
CA SER A 70 2.53 9.62 -1.95
C SER A 70 2.91 8.29 -1.34
N LEU A 71 2.96 7.26 -2.18
CA LEU A 71 3.32 5.89 -1.82
C LEU A 71 4.43 5.36 -2.73
N ALA A 72 5.50 4.82 -2.13
CA ALA A 72 6.56 4.17 -2.91
C ALA A 72 6.22 2.71 -3.19
N ASP A 73 6.06 1.88 -2.16
CA ASP A 73 6.03 0.42 -2.33
C ASP A 73 4.92 -0.25 -1.48
N VAL A 74 4.12 -1.11 -2.11
CA VAL A 74 3.16 -2.00 -1.44
C VAL A 74 3.40 -3.45 -1.83
N LEU A 75 3.62 -4.33 -0.84
CA LEU A 75 3.59 -5.78 -1.04
C LEU A 75 2.52 -6.43 -0.17
N ALA A 76 1.56 -7.10 -0.81
CA ALA A 76 0.60 -7.99 -0.16
C ALA A 76 0.81 -9.43 -0.62
N LEU A 77 0.71 -10.40 0.29
CA LEU A 77 0.71 -11.81 -0.11
C LEU A 77 -0.68 -12.26 -0.58
N THR A 78 -1.78 -11.63 -0.15
CA THR A 78 -3.11 -11.88 -0.70
C THR A 78 -3.52 -10.67 -1.52
N ASP A 79 -4.24 -9.71 -0.94
CA ASP A 79 -4.87 -8.62 -1.69
C ASP A 79 -4.25 -7.27 -1.34
N ALA A 80 -4.03 -6.42 -2.34
CA ALA A 80 -3.61 -5.04 -2.17
C ALA A 80 -4.68 -4.12 -2.75
N LEU A 81 -5.24 -3.24 -1.91
CA LEU A 81 -6.12 -2.15 -2.32
C LEU A 81 -5.47 -0.82 -1.95
N VAL A 82 -5.14 -0.03 -2.95
CA VAL A 82 -4.39 1.23 -2.80
C VAL A 82 -5.14 2.37 -3.47
N ASP A 83 -5.32 3.46 -2.74
CA ASP A 83 -5.76 4.76 -3.23
C ASP A 83 -4.60 5.76 -3.00
N ALA A 84 -4.03 6.32 -4.07
CA ALA A 84 -2.92 7.25 -3.92
C ALA A 84 -2.74 8.24 -5.08
N ASP A 85 -2.44 9.52 -4.81
CA ASP A 85 -2.14 10.47 -5.90
C ASP A 85 -0.88 10.04 -6.69
N SER A 86 0.16 9.58 -6.00
CA SER A 86 1.39 9.10 -6.63
C SER A 86 1.83 7.76 -6.04
N LEU A 87 1.87 6.74 -6.90
CA LEU A 87 2.27 5.39 -6.55
C LEU A 87 3.41 4.90 -7.45
N ALA A 88 4.51 4.45 -6.85
CA ALA A 88 5.56 3.80 -7.62
C ALA A 88 5.19 2.34 -7.91
N ASP A 89 5.22 1.46 -6.92
CA ASP A 89 5.14 0.02 -7.14
C ASP A 89 4.09 -0.67 -6.25
N VAL A 90 3.27 -1.57 -6.84
CA VAL A 90 2.38 -2.48 -6.10
C VAL A 90 2.57 -3.92 -6.55
N LEU A 91 2.83 -4.82 -5.61
CA LEU A 91 2.90 -6.26 -5.85
C LEU A 91 1.89 -7.01 -4.98
N ALA A 92 1.04 -7.85 -5.59
CA ALA A 92 0.23 -8.83 -4.86
C ALA A 92 0.22 -10.22 -5.53
N LEU A 93 0.01 -11.27 -4.73
CA LEU A 93 -0.07 -12.64 -5.25
C LEU A 93 -1.47 -13.02 -5.74
N THR A 94 -2.52 -12.50 -5.13
CA THR A 94 -3.88 -12.69 -5.65
C THR A 94 -4.30 -11.44 -6.40
N ASP A 95 -4.89 -10.49 -5.70
CA ASP A 95 -5.61 -9.40 -6.36
C ASP A 95 -4.98 -8.04 -6.03
N VAL A 96 -4.77 -7.22 -7.06
CA VAL A 96 -4.38 -5.81 -6.92
C VAL A 96 -5.53 -4.93 -7.40
N LEU A 97 -5.93 -3.97 -6.57
CA LEU A 97 -6.86 -2.92 -6.92
C LEU A 97 -6.16 -1.58 -6.63
N VAL A 98 -5.92 -0.78 -7.67
CA VAL A 98 -5.27 0.54 -7.54
C VAL A 98 -6.14 1.62 -8.15
N ASP A 99 -6.33 2.70 -7.41
CA ASP A 99 -6.81 4.00 -7.90
C ASP A 99 -5.68 5.02 -7.68
N ALA A 100 -5.14 5.62 -8.74
CA ALA A 100 -4.04 6.57 -8.61
C ALA A 100 -3.92 7.60 -9.74
N ASP A 101 -3.60 8.86 -9.43
CA ASP A 101 -3.33 9.87 -10.47
C ASP A 101 -2.08 9.49 -11.30
N SER A 102 -1.02 9.01 -10.64
CA SER A 102 0.22 8.58 -11.29
C SER A 102 0.72 7.26 -10.73
N LEU A 103 0.74 6.23 -11.57
CA LEU A 103 1.19 4.89 -11.25
C LEU A 103 2.38 4.48 -12.11
N ALA A 104 3.48 4.04 -11.50
CA ALA A 104 4.58 3.45 -12.26
C ALA A 104 4.27 1.99 -12.60
N ASP A 105 4.39 1.05 -11.67
CA ASP A 105 4.29 -0.38 -11.95
C ASP A 105 3.29 -1.12 -11.04
N VAL A 106 2.51 -2.04 -11.62
CA VAL A 106 1.68 -3.01 -10.88
C VAL A 106 1.99 -4.43 -11.32
N LEU A 107 2.32 -5.32 -10.37
CA LEU A 107 2.41 -6.77 -10.62
C LEU A 107 1.39 -7.55 -9.78
N ALA A 108 0.50 -8.28 -10.43
CA ALA A 108 -0.39 -9.25 -9.79
C ALA A 108 -0.14 -10.66 -10.34
N LEU A 109 -0.16 -11.69 -9.50
CA LEU A 109 -0.14 -13.07 -10.02
C LEU A 109 -1.53 -13.55 -10.45
N THR A 110 -2.62 -13.04 -9.89
CA THR A 110 -3.97 -13.40 -10.35
C THR A 110 -4.60 -12.24 -11.12
N ASP A 111 -5.26 -11.33 -10.42
CA ASP A 111 -6.06 -10.27 -11.05
C ASP A 111 -5.49 -8.88 -10.70
N ALA A 112 -5.40 -7.99 -11.69
CA ALA A 112 -5.09 -6.58 -11.49
C ALA A 112 -6.23 -5.71 -12.01
N LEU A 113 -6.76 -4.83 -11.16
CA LEU A 113 -7.69 -3.78 -11.53
C LEU A 113 -7.03 -2.43 -11.24
N VAL A 114 -6.78 -1.66 -12.29
CA VAL A 114 -6.07 -0.38 -12.18
C VAL A 114 -6.92 0.73 -12.81
N ASP A 115 -7.20 1.78 -12.05
CA ASP A 115 -7.71 3.06 -12.53
C ASP A 115 -6.62 4.10 -12.30
N ALA A 116 -6.09 4.69 -13.38
CA ALA A 116 -5.05 5.71 -13.24
C ALA A 116 -5.00 6.77 -14.35
N ASP A 117 -4.77 8.03 -13.98
CA ASP A 117 -4.59 9.10 -14.98
C ASP A 117 -3.34 8.85 -15.86
N SER A 118 -2.24 8.41 -15.24
CA SER A 118 -0.98 8.07 -15.91
C SER A 118 -0.41 6.76 -15.39
N LEU A 119 -0.22 5.80 -16.29
CA LEU A 119 0.27 4.47 -15.98
C LEU A 119 1.49 4.08 -16.82
N ALA A 120 2.56 3.60 -16.18
CA ALA A 120 3.75 3.14 -16.90
C ALA A 120 3.64 1.66 -17.32
N ASP A 121 3.44 0.73 -16.38
CA ASP A 121 3.35 -0.72 -16.66
C ASP A 121 2.36 -1.44 -15.72
N VAL A 122 1.73 -2.50 -16.25
CA VAL A 122 0.90 -3.44 -15.49
C VAL A 122 1.15 -4.84 -16.03
N LEU A 123 1.41 -5.78 -15.12
CA LEU A 123 1.58 -7.20 -15.40
C LEU A 123 0.66 -8.01 -14.49
N ALA A 124 -0.31 -8.70 -15.09
CA ALA A 124 -1.08 -9.74 -14.41
C ALA A 124 -0.98 -11.07 -15.15
N LEU A 125 -0.77 -12.17 -14.42
CA LEU A 125 -0.67 -13.50 -15.07
C LEU A 125 -2.04 -14.06 -15.49
N THR A 126 -3.12 -13.73 -14.78
CA THR A 126 -4.46 -14.25 -15.09
C THR A 126 -5.35 -13.23 -15.77
N ASP A 127 -5.64 -12.09 -15.14
CA ASP A 127 -6.47 -11.03 -15.73
C ASP A 127 -5.98 -9.63 -15.33
N ALA A 128 -6.06 -8.69 -16.27
CA ALA A 128 -5.76 -7.28 -16.04
C ALA A 128 -6.86 -6.42 -16.66
N LEU A 129 -7.54 -5.63 -15.83
CA LEU A 129 -8.48 -4.61 -16.26
C LEU A 129 -7.89 -3.24 -15.92
N ILE A 130 -7.56 -2.48 -16.96
CA ILE A 130 -6.87 -1.18 -16.83
C ILE A 130 -7.76 -0.11 -17.45
N ASP A 131 -8.12 0.89 -16.67
CA ASP A 131 -8.64 2.18 -17.14
C ASP A 131 -7.54 3.22 -16.92
N ALA A 132 -6.98 3.75 -18.01
CA ALA A 132 -5.95 4.77 -17.90
C ALA A 132 -6.00 5.80 -19.03
N ASP A 133 -5.87 7.08 -18.66
CA ASP A 133 -5.86 8.20 -19.61
C ASP A 133 -4.57 8.21 -20.45
N SER A 134 -3.44 7.84 -19.84
CA SER A 134 -2.14 7.66 -20.49
C SER A 134 -1.49 6.36 -20.07
N LEU A 135 -1.15 5.52 -21.04
CA LEU A 135 -0.52 4.20 -20.82
C LEU A 135 0.76 4.06 -21.65
N ALA A 136 1.89 3.79 -21.00
CA ALA A 136 3.17 3.64 -21.68
C ALA A 136 3.34 2.23 -22.29
N ASP A 137 3.21 1.17 -21.51
CA ASP A 137 3.33 -0.23 -21.94
C ASP A 137 2.29 -1.14 -21.24
N VAL A 138 1.94 -2.26 -21.88
CA VAL A 138 1.13 -3.36 -21.29
C VAL A 138 1.74 -4.68 -21.73
N LEU A 139 1.97 -5.60 -20.80
CA LEU A 139 2.59 -6.91 -21.05
C LEU A 139 1.73 -8.07 -20.54
#